data_AF-A0A8J2L0D3-F1
#
_entry.id   AF-A0A8J2L0D3-F1
#
_cell.length_a   1.000
_cell.length_b   1.000
_cell.length_c   1.000
_cell.angle_alpha   90.00
_cell.angle_beta   90.00
_cell.angle_gamma   90.00
#
_symmetry.space_group_name_H-M   'P 1'
#
loop_
_entity.id
_entity.type
_entity.pdbx_description
1 polymer ?
#
loop_
_entity_poly.entity_id
_entity_poly.type
_entity_poly.pdbx_seq_one_letter_code
_entity_poly.pdbx_strand_id
1 'polypeptide(L)'
;MGFRVKPAMMVVVGVVVLALLVSVGFVSYKLKGTTSALRSSSSAVGIFSDHPSSSDNEIATVVKTCDSPAWECNIRLEPNVYPLHYDLFLHPDFDTGLFSGKVTIELNITSSVDHIRLHTKSLNI
;
A
#
# COMPACT_ATOMS: atom_id res chain seq x y z
N MET A 1 8.50 28.69 -55.98
CA MET A 1 9.74 27.93 -55.74
C MET A 1 9.40 26.44 -55.69
N GLY A 2 9.80 25.65 -56.69
CA GLY A 2 9.64 24.19 -56.65
C GLY A 2 10.79 23.56 -55.88
N PHE A 3 10.53 23.01 -54.69
CA PHE A 3 11.53 22.25 -53.95
C PHE A 3 11.77 20.92 -54.66
N ARG A 4 12.85 20.85 -55.43
CA ARG A 4 13.30 19.61 -56.07
C ARG A 4 14.02 18.76 -55.03
N VAL A 5 13.25 17.97 -54.29
CA VAL A 5 13.79 17.03 -53.30
C VAL A 5 14.55 15.92 -54.02
N LYS A 6 15.80 15.67 -53.62
CA LYS A 6 16.61 14.56 -54.17
C LYS A 6 16.03 13.24 -53.66
N PRO A 7 16.06 12.15 -54.45
CA PRO A 7 15.48 10.86 -54.07
C PRO A 7 16.06 10.34 -52.73
N ALA A 8 17.35 10.56 -52.47
CA ALA A 8 17.98 10.23 -51.20
C ALA A 8 17.37 10.99 -50.00
N MET A 9 16.96 12.25 -50.20
CA MET A 9 16.35 13.07 -49.15
C MET A 9 14.93 12.56 -48.80
N MET A 10 14.16 12.11 -49.80
CA MET A 10 12.84 11.50 -49.55
C MET A 10 12.94 10.19 -48.77
N VAL A 11 13.96 9.36 -49.04
CA VAL A 11 14.19 8.11 -48.30
C VAL A 11 14.51 8.42 -46.83
N VAL A 12 15.41 9.38 -46.57
CA VAL A 12 15.77 9.77 -45.21
C VAL A 12 14.55 10.32 -44.46
N VAL A 13 13.75 11.19 -45.07
CA VAL A 13 12.53 11.72 -44.46
C VAL A 13 11.53 10.59 -44.17
N GLY A 14 11.37 9.62 -45.08
CA GLY A 14 10.50 8.46 -44.87
C GLY A 14 10.93 7.59 -43.69
N VAL A 15 12.24 7.29 -43.58
CA VAL A 15 12.79 6.49 -42.46
C VAL A 15 12.62 7.22 -41.13
N VAL A 16 12.85 8.54 -41.09
CA VAL A 16 12.67 9.35 -39.87
C VAL A 16 11.20 9.39 -39.42
N VAL A 17 10.27 9.59 -40.36
CA VAL A 17 8.82 9.59 -40.04
C VAL A 17 8.37 8.22 -39.52
N LEU A 18 8.83 7.12 -40.14
CA LEU A 18 8.51 5.77 -39.69
C LEU A 18 9.05 5.50 -38.27
N ALA A 19 10.30 5.90 -37.99
CA ALA A 19 10.90 5.74 -36.66
C ALA A 19 10.15 6.55 -35.58
N LEU A 20 9.71 7.77 -35.90
CA LEU A 20 8.93 8.60 -34.98
C LEU A 20 7.56 7.97 -34.67
N LEU A 21 6.85 7.47 -35.68
CA LEU A 21 5.55 6.80 -35.47
C LEU A 21 5.68 5.54 -34.59
N VAL A 22 6.73 4.74 -34.79
CA VAL A 22 7.01 3.57 -33.95
C VAL A 22 7.31 3.99 -32.51
N SER A 23 8.10 5.05 -32.30
CA SER A 23 8.43 5.53 -30.95
C SER A 23 7.21 6.05 -30.17
N VAL A 24 6.32 6.83 -30.82
CA VAL A 24 5.12 7.39 -30.19
C VAL A 24 4.07 6.31 -29.92
N GLY A 25 3.91 5.37 -30.87
CA GLY A 25 3.09 4.18 -30.67
C GLY A 25 3.63 3.32 -29.54
N PHE A 26 4.97 3.27 -29.38
CA PHE A 26 5.62 2.45 -28.36
C PHE A 26 5.37 2.98 -26.94
N VAL A 27 5.45 4.29 -26.77
CA VAL A 27 5.17 4.96 -25.49
C VAL A 27 3.69 4.82 -25.10
N SER A 28 2.77 4.85 -26.08
CA SER A 28 1.32 4.78 -25.82
C SER A 28 0.83 3.40 -25.39
N TYR A 29 1.49 2.31 -25.81
CA TYR A 29 1.01 0.97 -25.44
C TYR A 29 1.34 0.58 -23.99
N LYS A 30 2.20 1.32 -23.28
CA LYS A 30 2.52 1.08 -21.85
C LYS A 30 1.72 1.91 -20.86
N LEU A 31 0.72 2.67 -21.30
CA LEU A 31 -0.09 3.51 -20.42
C LEU A 31 -1.60 3.27 -20.55
N LYS A 32 -2.03 2.03 -20.35
CA LYS A 32 -3.39 1.72 -19.87
C LYS A 32 -3.32 1.34 -18.40
N GLY A 33 -3.28 2.36 -17.54
CA GLY A 33 -3.39 2.25 -16.09
C GLY A 33 -4.29 3.38 -15.57
N THR A 34 -5.60 3.24 -15.78
CA THR A 34 -6.62 4.22 -15.36
C THR A 34 -6.92 4.09 -13.85
N THR A 35 -6.35 5.01 -13.08
CA THR A 35 -6.99 5.92 -12.12
C THR A 35 -8.27 5.52 -11.34
N SER A 36 -8.17 5.77 -10.03
CA SER A 36 -9.17 6.30 -9.07
C SER A 36 -10.25 5.38 -8.49
N ALA A 37 -9.93 4.80 -7.33
CA ALA A 37 -10.91 4.51 -6.29
C ALA A 37 -11.36 5.84 -5.65
N LEU A 38 -12.59 6.29 -5.93
CA LEU A 38 -13.30 7.21 -5.04
C LEU A 38 -14.13 6.36 -4.07
N ARG A 39 -13.63 6.14 -2.86
CA ARG A 39 -14.46 5.68 -1.74
C ARG A 39 -14.67 6.86 -0.81
N SER A 40 -15.84 7.47 -0.96
CA SER A 40 -16.29 8.64 -0.21
C SER A 40 -16.21 8.36 1.30
N SER A 41 -15.54 9.26 2.01
CA SER A 41 -15.58 9.37 3.47
C SER A 41 -16.90 10.03 3.85
N SER A 42 -17.70 9.37 4.68
CA SER A 42 -18.79 10.00 5.42
C SER A 42 -18.46 9.87 6.91
N SER A 43 -18.13 11.02 7.51
CA SER A 43 -17.82 11.21 8.92
C SER A 43 -19.08 11.50 9.75
N ALA A 44 -18.95 11.24 11.06
CA ALA A 44 -19.81 11.65 12.19
C ALA A 44 -21.17 10.93 12.23
N VAL A 45 -21.64 10.42 13.37
CA VAL A 45 -21.92 11.15 14.62
C VAL A 45 -21.81 10.18 15.80
N GLY A 46 -21.17 10.62 16.89
CA GLY A 46 -21.16 9.91 18.16
C GLY A 46 -22.44 10.13 18.95
N ILE A 47 -22.88 9.12 19.70
CA ILE A 47 -23.76 9.29 20.87
C ILE A 47 -23.27 8.35 21.97
N PHE A 48 -22.82 8.96 23.06
CA PHE A 48 -22.72 8.36 24.38
C PHE A 48 -24.06 8.59 25.08
N SER A 49 -24.74 7.54 25.52
CA SER A 49 -25.78 7.61 26.57
C SER A 49 -26.09 6.20 27.10
N ASP A 50 -25.64 5.99 28.34
CA ASP A 50 -26.30 5.37 29.50
C ASP A 50 -27.16 4.10 29.36
N HIS A 51 -26.75 3.09 30.12
CA HIS A 51 -27.53 1.93 30.61
C HIS A 51 -28.45 2.36 31.78
N PRO A 52 -29.50 1.63 32.23
CA PRO A 52 -30.09 0.35 31.78
C PRO A 52 -31.57 0.44 31.37
N SER A 53 -32.00 -0.44 30.47
CA SER A 53 -33.35 -0.99 30.60
C SER A 53 -33.38 -2.40 30.01
N SER A 54 -33.72 -3.35 30.88
CA SER A 54 -33.98 -4.74 30.60
C SER A 54 -35.13 -4.87 29.59
N SER A 55 -34.81 -5.38 28.41
CA SER A 55 -35.76 -6.03 27.52
C SER A 55 -34.96 -7.10 26.80
N ASP A 56 -35.39 -8.34 26.93
CA ASP A 56 -34.79 -9.49 26.27
C ASP A 56 -35.11 -9.38 24.78
N ASN A 57 -34.24 -8.70 24.04
CA ASN A 57 -34.19 -8.76 22.59
C ASN A 57 -32.90 -9.47 22.23
N GLU A 58 -33.05 -10.73 21.83
CA GLU A 58 -32.07 -11.59 21.20
C GLU A 58 -31.56 -10.88 19.92
N ILE A 59 -30.61 -9.96 20.10
CA ILE A 59 -29.84 -9.38 19.00
C ILE A 59 -28.98 -10.52 18.51
N ALA A 60 -29.38 -11.13 17.39
CA ALA A 60 -28.53 -11.97 16.58
C ALA A 60 -27.28 -11.14 16.24
N THR A 61 -26.26 -11.28 17.09
CA THR A 61 -24.92 -10.79 16.83
C THR A 61 -24.51 -11.53 15.58
N VAL A 62 -24.47 -10.83 14.45
CA VAL A 62 -23.82 -11.33 13.25
C VAL A 62 -22.35 -11.45 13.64
N VAL A 63 -21.99 -12.60 14.22
CA VAL A 63 -20.62 -12.99 14.49
C VAL A 63 -20.00 -13.07 13.11
N LYS A 64 -19.23 -12.04 12.74
CA LYS A 64 -18.31 -12.15 11.63
C LYS A 64 -17.28 -13.20 12.03
N THR A 65 -17.57 -14.44 11.67
CA THR A 65 -16.61 -15.52 11.76
C THR A 65 -15.46 -15.16 10.86
N CYS A 66 -14.27 -15.14 11.43
CA CYS A 66 -13.05 -15.03 10.65
C CYS A 66 -12.63 -16.46 10.31
N ASP A 67 -12.44 -16.72 9.02
CA ASP A 67 -12.10 -18.04 8.48
C ASP A 67 -10.60 -18.39 8.65
N SER A 68 -9.81 -17.47 9.20
CA SER A 68 -8.40 -17.65 9.53
C SER A 68 -8.20 -18.22 10.94
N PRO A 69 -7.00 -18.70 11.29
CA PRO A 69 -6.67 -19.02 12.68
C PRO A 69 -6.97 -17.84 13.63
N ALA A 70 -7.42 -18.13 14.85
CA ALA A 70 -7.90 -17.13 15.81
C ALA A 70 -6.90 -15.97 16.09
N TRP A 71 -5.60 -16.23 15.95
CA TRP A 71 -4.54 -15.22 16.09
C TRP A 71 -4.46 -14.24 14.91
N GLU A 72 -4.94 -14.62 13.73
CA GLU A 72 -4.99 -13.77 12.53
C GLU A 72 -6.30 -12.97 12.46
N CYS A 73 -7.34 -13.47 13.14
CA CYS A 73 -8.65 -12.81 13.23
C CYS A 73 -8.64 -11.54 14.08
N ASN A 74 -7.67 -11.41 14.97
CA ASN A 74 -7.50 -10.23 15.80
C ASN A 74 -6.46 -9.31 15.18
N ILE A 75 -6.91 -8.15 14.71
CA ILE A 75 -6.03 -7.10 14.17
C ILE A 75 -5.13 -6.45 15.24
N ARG A 76 -5.43 -6.66 16.53
CA ARG A 76 -4.67 -6.10 17.65
C ARG A 76 -3.57 -7.08 18.09
N LEU A 77 -2.38 -6.53 18.36
CA LEU A 77 -1.27 -7.27 18.95
C LEU A 77 -1.60 -7.71 20.39
N GLU A 78 -0.82 -8.66 20.90
CA GLU A 78 -0.92 -9.11 22.28
C GLU A 78 -0.80 -7.95 23.26
N PRO A 79 -1.66 -7.89 24.29
CA PRO A 79 -1.58 -6.84 25.29
C PRO A 79 -0.35 -6.99 26.20
N ASN A 80 0.32 -8.15 26.22
CA ASN A 80 1.36 -8.48 27.21
C ASN A 80 2.80 -8.34 26.68
N VAL A 81 2.97 -7.79 25.47
CA VAL A 81 4.27 -7.54 24.84
C VAL A 81 4.42 -6.03 24.64
N TYR A 82 5.23 -5.39 25.48
CA TYR A 82 5.38 -3.95 25.51
C TYR A 82 6.75 -3.52 24.98
N PRO A 83 6.83 -2.64 23.98
CA PRO A 83 8.10 -2.04 23.61
C PRO A 83 8.51 -1.00 24.68
N LEU A 84 9.74 -1.10 25.14
CA LEU A 84 10.36 -0.12 26.04
C LEU A 84 11.17 0.91 25.26
N HIS A 85 11.99 0.43 24.32
CA HIS A 85 12.87 1.28 23.53
C HIS A 85 13.02 0.78 22.10
N TYR A 86 13.28 1.71 21.18
CA TYR A 86 13.59 1.44 19.78
C TYR A 86 14.90 2.12 19.40
N ASP A 87 15.87 1.34 18.95
CA ASP A 87 17.00 1.86 18.20
C ASP A 87 16.71 1.71 16.70
N LEU A 88 16.42 2.84 16.06
CA LEU A 88 16.10 2.92 14.64
C LEU A 88 17.27 3.52 13.86
N PHE A 89 17.85 2.72 12.97
CA PHE A 89 18.81 3.17 11.98
C PHE A 89 18.18 3.12 10.58
N LEU A 90 18.22 4.25 9.88
CA LEU A 90 17.75 4.37 8.50
C LEU A 90 18.88 4.87 7.61
N HIS A 91 19.01 4.24 6.45
CA HIS A 91 19.92 4.63 5.37
C HIS A 91 19.10 4.86 4.10
N PRO A 92 18.51 6.06 3.94
CA PRO A 92 17.79 6.43 2.72
C PRO A 92 18.76 6.67 1.56
N ASP A 93 18.36 6.23 0.39
CA ASP A 93 19.00 6.53 -0.88
C ASP A 93 18.12 7.53 -1.65
N PHE A 94 18.62 8.75 -1.83
CA PHE A 94 17.87 9.83 -2.46
C PHE A 94 17.82 9.73 -3.99
N ASP A 95 18.72 8.97 -4.61
CA ASP A 95 18.73 8.79 -6.07
C ASP A 95 17.66 7.76 -6.50
N THR A 96 17.51 6.69 -5.72
CA THR A 96 16.53 5.63 -5.99
C THR A 96 15.18 5.84 -5.28
N GLY A 97 15.15 6.66 -4.23
CA GLY A 97 13.98 6.84 -3.37
C GLY A 97 13.68 5.64 -2.47
N LEU A 98 14.63 4.70 -2.34
CA LEU A 98 14.53 3.53 -1.47
C LEU A 98 15.24 3.78 -0.14
N PHE A 99 15.08 2.86 0.82
CA PHE A 99 15.83 2.89 2.06
C PHE A 99 16.21 1.47 2.48
N SER A 100 17.32 1.39 3.21
CA SER A 100 17.66 0.23 4.04
C SER A 100 17.75 0.67 5.49
N GLY A 101 17.75 -0.27 6.42
CA GLY A 101 17.80 0.08 7.83
C GLY A 101 17.86 -1.11 8.76
N LYS A 102 17.93 -0.80 10.05
CA LYS A 102 17.89 -1.76 11.14
C LYS A 102 17.00 -1.21 12.24
N VAL A 103 16.18 -2.07 12.81
CA VAL A 103 15.39 -1.79 14.00
C VAL A 103 15.81 -2.77 15.09
N THR A 104 16.20 -2.26 16.26
CA THR A 104 16.35 -3.06 17.47
C THR A 104 15.25 -2.64 18.43
N ILE A 105 14.51 -3.60 18.96
CA ILE A 105 13.37 -3.36 19.85
C ILE A 105 13.67 -4.00 21.20
N GLU A 106 13.71 -3.19 22.25
CA GLU A 106 13.74 -3.69 23.62
C GLU A 106 12.31 -3.94 24.08
N LEU A 107 12.02 -5.18 24.50
CA LEU A 107 10.68 -5.63 24.86
C LEU A 107 10.60 -5.96 26.35
N ASN A 108 9.50 -5.55 26.99
CA ASN A 108 9.05 -6.07 28.26
C ASN A 108 7.87 -7.01 28.03
N ILE A 109 8.03 -8.27 28.42
CA ILE A 109 7.02 -9.32 28.25
C ILE A 109 6.46 -9.68 29.63
N THR A 110 5.18 -9.36 29.88
CA THR A 110 4.56 -9.50 31.21
C THR A 110 3.90 -10.85 31.46
N SER A 111 3.77 -11.69 30.43
CA SER A 111 3.27 -13.07 30.52
C SER A 111 3.95 -13.96 29.49
N SER A 112 4.02 -15.27 29.73
CA SER A 112 4.55 -16.22 28.74
C SER A 112 3.84 -16.08 27.39
N VAL A 113 4.62 -15.98 26.31
CA VAL A 113 4.14 -15.95 24.93
C VAL A 113 5.01 -16.88 24.09
N ASP A 114 4.41 -17.58 23.14
CA ASP A 114 5.14 -18.51 22.27
C ASP A 114 5.82 -17.80 21.10
N HIS A 115 5.23 -16.68 20.66
CA HIS A 115 5.67 -15.91 19.50
C HIS A 115 5.47 -14.42 19.77
N ILE A 116 6.29 -13.58 19.14
CA ILE A 116 6.14 -12.13 19.16
C ILE A 116 5.50 -11.72 17.83
N ARG A 117 4.29 -11.13 17.88
CA ARG A 117 3.65 -10.53 16.71
C ARG A 117 4.01 -9.05 16.61
N LEU A 118 4.32 -8.60 15.41
CA LEU A 118 4.63 -7.21 15.08
C LEU A 118 3.94 -6.83 13.77
N HIS A 119 3.78 -5.52 13.56
CA HIS A 119 3.31 -5.00 12.28
C HIS A 119 4.47 -4.75 11.32
N THR A 120 4.32 -5.20 10.08
CA THR A 120 5.18 -4.82 8.95
C THR A 120 4.32 -4.60 7.72
N LYS A 121 4.73 -3.68 6.85
CA LYS A 121 4.06 -3.44 5.57
C LYS A 121 5.10 -3.00 4.54
N SER A 122 5.14 -3.72 3.42
CA SER A 122 5.99 -3.38 2.27
C SER A 122 7.49 -3.28 2.61
N LEU A 123 7.97 -4.09 3.55
CA LEU A 123 9.39 -4.23 3.88
C LEU A 123 9.90 -5.59 3.40
N ASN A 124 11.14 -5.62 2.90
CA ASN A 124 11.89 -6.86 2.69
C ASN A 124 12.69 -7.13 3.96
N ILE A 125 12.38 -8.23 4.67
CA ILE A 125 12.92 -8.57 5.99
C ILE A 125 13.85 -9.77 5.88
#